data_AF-A0A954N744-F1
#
_entry.id   AF-A0A954N744-F1
#
_cell.length_a   1.000
_cell.length_b   1.000
_cell.length_c   1.000
_cell.angle_alpha   90.00
_cell.angle_beta   90.00
_cell.angle_gamma   90.00
#
_symmetry.space_group_name_H-M   'P 1'
#
loop_
_entity.id
_entity.type
_entity.pdbx_description
1 polymer ?
#
loop_
_entity_poly.entity_id
_entity_poly.type
_entity_poly.pdbx_seq_one_letter_code
_entity_poly.pdbx_strand_id
1 'polypeptide(L)'
;MSTAKSTRRQALGRALFAFIAGAILLPTLLLPLQLQAEPSGDSSASQAREIQAAIFQLESDDYEIREAATRRLIFTGKSVVAEVAKSAVEGEPETRIRALTILEQILLKGNQESSVAALDALEKLQLINRLEIKHRVDTMFANNRDHIEKAILQHFESLGGKIQRHGTVTSTQRGLFDRVFAPSELTLLIGGEYKGTQADILRLRNVRFNAILHRSTVKIDDETQQVLLQSNPHLVIAQRDVYLGIRFGGAGMGVVITDVTPNSSASDAGLLPGDEIITYDSFELTEAKAFTDYLQSKNAGYKLKLGIIR
;
A
#
# COMPACT_ATOMS: atom_id res chain seq x y z
N MET A 1 44.86 1.87 -62.12
CA MET A 1 45.65 1.32 -61.00
C MET A 1 44.74 0.32 -60.28
N SER A 2 44.71 -0.97 -60.65
CA SER A 2 45.75 -2.00 -60.37
C SER A 2 46.00 -2.04 -58.85
N THR A 3 45.65 -3.04 -58.03
CA THR A 3 45.40 -4.50 -58.14
C THR A 3 44.56 -4.91 -56.91
N ALA A 4 43.43 -5.64 -56.94
CA ALA A 4 43.22 -7.05 -57.30
C ALA A 4 44.09 -8.08 -56.53
N LYS A 5 43.44 -8.99 -55.77
CA LYS A 5 43.72 -10.44 -55.62
C LYS A 5 42.79 -11.02 -54.53
N SER A 6 41.56 -11.45 -54.82
CA SER A 6 41.14 -12.80 -55.25
C SER A 6 42.21 -13.91 -55.26
N THR A 7 41.95 -15.06 -54.62
CA THR A 7 41.92 -16.42 -55.25
C THR A 7 41.51 -17.49 -54.22
N ARG A 8 40.42 -18.25 -54.45
CA ARG A 8 40.30 -19.64 -55.00
C ARG A 8 40.57 -20.75 -53.95
N ARG A 9 39.57 -21.58 -53.61
CA ARG A 9 38.98 -22.76 -54.31
C ARG A 9 39.74 -24.09 -54.05
N GLN A 10 38.96 -25.05 -53.50
CA GLN A 10 38.78 -26.46 -53.93
C GLN A 10 39.97 -27.44 -53.95
N ALA A 11 39.80 -28.59 -53.27
CA ALA A 11 39.96 -29.98 -53.77
C ALA A 11 39.73 -30.93 -52.56
N LEU A 12 38.69 -31.77 -52.51
CA LEU A 12 38.58 -33.14 -53.06
C LEU A 12 39.87 -33.98 -53.01
N GLY A 13 39.84 -35.07 -52.24
CA GLY A 13 40.85 -36.15 -52.30
C GLY A 13 40.44 -37.36 -51.47
N ARG A 14 40.07 -38.45 -52.14
CA ARG A 14 39.68 -39.77 -51.61
C ARG A 14 40.93 -40.61 -51.31
N ALA A 15 40.83 -41.55 -50.35
CA ALA A 15 41.47 -42.89 -50.26
C ALA A 15 41.73 -43.21 -48.79
N LEU A 16 41.00 -44.12 -48.13
CA LEU A 16 41.12 -45.59 -48.20
C LEU A 16 42.54 -46.10 -47.92
N PHE A 17 42.81 -46.52 -46.67
CA PHE A 17 43.69 -47.64 -46.36
C PHE A 17 43.37 -48.18 -44.95
N ALA A 18 42.97 -49.44 -44.90
CA ALA A 18 42.90 -50.25 -43.70
C ALA A 18 44.28 -50.89 -43.45
N PHE A 19 44.72 -51.00 -42.19
CA PHE A 19 45.19 -52.25 -41.56
C PHE A 19 45.79 -52.03 -40.16
N ILE A 20 45.16 -52.69 -39.17
CA ILE A 20 45.73 -53.53 -38.10
C ILE A 20 46.48 -52.93 -36.87
N ALA A 21 45.89 -53.31 -35.73
CA ALA A 21 46.42 -53.69 -34.40
C ALA A 21 47.11 -52.67 -33.50
N GLY A 22 46.65 -52.67 -32.24
CA GLY A 22 47.37 -52.14 -31.09
C GLY A 22 46.44 -51.73 -29.97
N ALA A 23 46.03 -52.69 -29.16
CA ALA A 23 45.28 -52.48 -27.93
C ALA A 23 45.98 -51.47 -27.00
N ILE A 24 45.21 -50.62 -26.33
CA ILE A 24 45.35 -50.28 -24.90
C ILE A 24 44.05 -49.61 -24.42
N LEU A 25 43.60 -50.05 -23.25
CA LEU A 25 42.39 -49.71 -22.52
C LEU A 25 42.26 -48.21 -22.20
N LEU A 26 41.03 -47.68 -22.28
CA LEU A 26 40.33 -46.96 -21.20
C LEU A 26 38.97 -46.43 -21.73
N PRO A 27 37.82 -46.93 -21.25
CA PRO A 27 36.55 -46.29 -21.53
C PRO A 27 36.41 -45.08 -20.60
N THR A 28 36.52 -43.87 -21.16
CA THR A 28 36.04 -42.65 -20.51
C THR A 28 34.53 -42.76 -20.35
N LEU A 29 34.11 -43.16 -19.15
CA LEU A 29 32.74 -43.14 -18.69
C LEU A 29 32.26 -41.68 -18.66
N LEU A 30 31.55 -41.26 -19.70
CA LEU A 30 30.73 -40.06 -19.69
C LEU A 30 29.59 -40.31 -18.69
N LEU A 31 29.81 -39.96 -17.41
CA LEU A 31 28.69 -39.68 -16.53
C LEU A 31 27.99 -38.42 -17.06
N PRO A 32 26.67 -38.43 -17.30
CA PRO A 32 25.96 -37.18 -17.35
C PRO A 32 26.08 -36.54 -15.96
N LEU A 33 26.65 -35.33 -15.91
CA LEU A 33 26.53 -34.44 -14.77
C LEU A 33 25.03 -34.16 -14.61
N GLN A 34 24.35 -34.97 -13.80
CA GLN A 34 23.05 -34.61 -13.27
C GLN A 34 23.29 -33.44 -12.33
N LEU A 35 23.13 -32.24 -12.89
CA LEU A 35 22.80 -31.03 -12.13
C LEU A 35 21.49 -31.34 -11.39
N GLN A 36 21.60 -31.93 -10.20
CA GLN A 36 20.50 -31.91 -9.24
C GLN A 36 20.34 -30.45 -8.86
N ALA A 37 19.36 -29.79 -9.47
CA ALA A 37 18.74 -28.64 -8.86
C ALA A 37 18.14 -29.16 -7.54
N GLU A 38 18.81 -28.89 -6.43
CA GLU A 38 18.24 -29.14 -5.11
C GLU A 38 16.91 -28.38 -5.00
N PRO A 39 15.87 -29.01 -4.44
CA PRO A 39 14.59 -28.35 -4.26
C PRO A 39 14.78 -27.19 -3.27
N SER A 40 14.26 -26.02 -3.63
CA SER A 40 14.26 -24.75 -2.90
C SER A 40 13.53 -24.75 -1.54
N GLY A 41 13.43 -25.91 -0.87
CA GLY A 41 12.75 -26.10 0.41
C GLY A 41 13.62 -25.90 1.66
N ASP A 42 14.95 -25.94 1.53
CA ASP A 42 15.84 -25.93 2.71
C ASP A 42 15.98 -24.53 3.34
N SER A 43 15.84 -23.46 2.54
CA SER A 43 16.02 -22.07 3.00
C SER A 43 14.92 -21.62 3.98
N SER A 44 13.65 -21.95 3.72
CA SER A 44 12.53 -21.57 4.62
C SER A 44 12.58 -22.35 5.95
N ALA A 45 12.93 -23.63 5.90
CA ALA A 45 13.10 -24.45 7.08
C ALA A 45 14.33 -24.06 7.92
N SER A 46 15.42 -23.61 7.28
CA SER A 46 16.56 -23.01 7.98
C SER A 46 16.16 -21.72 8.68
N GLN A 47 15.49 -20.81 7.97
CA GLN A 47 15.06 -19.53 8.53
C GLN A 47 14.12 -19.71 9.74
N ALA A 48 13.16 -20.63 9.66
CA ALA A 48 12.27 -20.92 10.79
C ALA A 48 13.03 -21.40 12.03
N ARG A 49 14.05 -22.26 11.85
CA ARG A 49 14.92 -22.72 12.94
C ARG A 49 15.75 -21.59 13.53
N GLU A 50 16.27 -20.69 12.69
CA GLU A 50 17.02 -19.51 13.14
C GLU A 50 16.15 -18.54 13.96
N ILE A 51 14.89 -18.33 13.55
CA ILE A 51 13.93 -17.50 14.28
C ILE A 51 13.62 -18.11 15.64
N GLN A 52 13.33 -19.41 15.70
CA GLN A 52 13.06 -20.10 16.97
C GLN A 52 14.26 -20.07 17.92
N ALA A 53 15.47 -20.28 17.39
CA ALA A 53 16.69 -20.18 18.17
C ALA A 53 16.89 -18.77 18.73
N ALA A 54 16.64 -17.72 17.93
CA ALA A 54 16.72 -16.34 18.38
C ALA A 54 15.66 -16.02 19.44
N ILE A 55 14.43 -16.53 19.31
CA ILE A 55 13.37 -16.36 20.32
C ILE A 55 13.77 -17.01 21.64
N PHE A 56 14.29 -18.25 21.61
CA PHE A 56 14.77 -18.93 22.82
C PHE A 56 15.89 -18.14 23.52
N GLN A 57 16.77 -17.51 22.73
CA GLN A 57 17.87 -16.69 23.24
C GLN A 57 17.41 -15.38 23.91
N LEU A 58 16.15 -14.95 23.76
CA LEU A 58 15.62 -13.77 24.46
C LEU A 58 15.51 -13.97 25.97
N GLU A 59 15.55 -15.21 26.44
CA GLU A 59 15.44 -15.56 27.86
C GLU A 59 16.79 -15.92 28.50
N SER A 60 17.88 -15.87 27.72
CA SER A 60 19.25 -16.17 28.19
C SER A 60 19.62 -15.28 29.38
N ASP A 61 20.31 -15.80 30.39
CA ASP A 61 20.83 -14.99 31.51
C ASP A 61 21.91 -14.00 31.04
N ASP A 62 22.65 -14.33 29.97
CA ASP A 62 23.65 -13.47 29.34
C ASP A 62 23.00 -12.34 28.54
N TYR A 63 23.29 -11.09 28.92
CA TYR A 63 22.77 -9.87 28.29
C TYR A 63 23.16 -9.75 26.82
N GLU A 64 24.41 -10.07 26.44
CA GLU A 64 24.89 -9.93 25.07
C GLU A 64 24.16 -10.89 24.13
N ILE A 65 23.86 -12.10 24.62
CA ILE A 65 23.06 -13.09 23.88
C ILE A 65 21.64 -12.55 23.65
N ARG A 66 20.98 -12.01 24.68
CA ARG A 66 19.63 -11.43 24.54
C ARG A 66 19.60 -10.25 23.57
N GLU A 67 20.60 -9.36 23.64
CA GLU A 67 20.68 -8.19 22.76
C GLU A 67 20.99 -8.57 21.31
N ALA A 68 21.87 -9.54 21.08
CA ALA A 68 22.17 -10.04 19.75
C ALA A 68 20.92 -10.70 19.11
N ALA A 69 20.18 -11.49 19.89
CA ALA A 69 18.92 -12.09 19.46
C ALA A 69 17.87 -11.02 19.12
N THR A 70 17.70 -10.02 19.99
CA THR A 70 16.79 -8.89 19.78
C THR A 70 17.10 -8.17 18.47
N ARG A 71 18.37 -7.82 18.23
CA ARG A 71 18.80 -7.15 17.00
C ARG A 71 18.55 -8.00 15.75
N ARG A 72 18.82 -9.31 15.83
CA ARG A 72 18.59 -10.24 14.72
C ARG A 72 17.11 -10.32 14.34
N LEU A 73 16.23 -10.44 15.33
CA LEU A 73 14.78 -10.49 15.10
C LEU A 73 14.27 -9.20 14.47
N ILE A 74 14.69 -8.03 14.98
CA ILE A 74 14.33 -6.73 14.38
C ILE A 74 14.78 -6.63 12.93
N PHE A 75 16.03 -7.02 12.64
CA PHE A 75 16.59 -6.96 11.29
C PHE A 75 15.87 -7.90 10.30
N THR A 76 15.34 -9.02 10.80
CA THR A 76 14.62 -9.99 9.98
C THR A 76 13.26 -9.45 9.50
N GLY A 77 12.62 -8.57 10.29
CA GLY A 77 11.41 -7.84 9.88
C GLY A 77 10.15 -8.71 9.83
N LYS A 78 9.37 -8.62 8.75
CA LYS A 78 8.03 -9.22 8.64
C LYS A 78 7.95 -10.70 9.02
N SER A 79 8.92 -11.53 8.64
CA SER A 79 8.82 -13.00 8.83
C SER A 79 8.88 -13.43 10.30
N VAL A 80 9.42 -12.60 11.21
CA VAL A 80 9.44 -12.92 12.64
C VAL A 80 8.20 -12.49 13.40
N VAL A 81 7.39 -11.59 12.82
CA VAL A 81 6.32 -10.89 13.54
C VAL A 81 5.32 -11.87 14.19
N ALA A 82 4.91 -12.91 13.47
CA ALA A 82 3.94 -13.87 13.97
C ALA A 82 4.47 -14.67 15.18
N GLU A 83 5.70 -15.18 15.09
CA GLU A 83 6.32 -15.94 16.17
C GLU A 83 6.66 -15.05 17.37
N VAL A 84 7.15 -13.83 17.14
CA VAL A 84 7.42 -12.87 18.20
C VAL A 84 6.12 -12.46 18.92
N ALA A 85 5.03 -12.23 18.19
CA ALA A 85 3.73 -11.93 18.79
C ALA A 85 3.21 -13.08 19.66
N LYS A 86 3.40 -14.33 19.22
CA LYS A 86 3.09 -15.52 20.03
C LYS A 86 3.91 -15.54 21.32
N SER A 87 5.23 -15.32 21.24
CA SER A 87 6.10 -15.24 22.41
C SER A 87 5.74 -14.11 23.37
N ALA A 88 5.18 -13.00 22.89
CA ALA A 88 4.66 -11.95 23.76
C ALA A 88 3.49 -12.42 24.65
N VAL A 89 2.72 -13.41 24.20
CA VAL A 89 1.59 -13.96 24.97
C VAL A 89 2.05 -15.11 25.87
N GLU A 90 2.81 -16.05 25.31
CA GLU A 90 3.12 -17.33 25.93
C GLU A 90 4.42 -17.33 26.75
N GLY A 91 5.40 -16.48 26.39
CA GLY A 91 6.73 -16.49 26.99
C GLY A 91 6.79 -15.94 28.42
N GLU A 92 7.92 -16.18 29.10
CA GLU A 92 8.20 -15.65 30.44
C GLU A 92 8.29 -14.10 30.44
N PRO A 93 8.30 -13.43 31.61
CA PRO A 93 8.26 -11.98 31.68
C PRO A 93 9.32 -11.25 30.83
N GLU A 94 10.59 -11.69 30.85
CA GLU A 94 11.66 -11.05 30.06
C GLU A 94 11.43 -11.24 28.55
N THR A 95 11.13 -12.46 28.11
CA THR A 95 10.82 -12.77 26.71
C THR A 95 9.63 -11.96 26.21
N ARG A 96 8.58 -11.84 27.02
CA ARG A 96 7.39 -11.03 26.71
C ARG A 96 7.74 -9.56 26.53
N ILE A 97 8.49 -9.00 27.47
CA ILE A 97 8.93 -7.60 27.44
C ILE A 97 9.74 -7.33 26.17
N ARG A 98 10.69 -8.21 25.84
CA ARG A 98 11.52 -8.08 24.63
C ARG A 98 10.73 -8.29 23.36
N ALA A 99 9.82 -9.25 23.32
CA ALA A 99 8.95 -9.50 22.18
C ALA A 99 8.11 -8.26 21.83
N LEU A 100 7.50 -7.61 22.84
CA LEU A 100 6.77 -6.36 22.63
C LEU A 100 7.69 -5.24 22.13
N THR A 101 8.89 -5.09 22.70
CA THR A 101 9.88 -4.11 22.22
C THR A 101 10.32 -4.39 20.78
N ILE A 102 10.50 -5.65 20.39
CA ILE A 102 10.87 -6.03 19.02
C ILE A 102 9.75 -5.63 18.05
N LEU A 103 8.49 -5.94 18.37
CA LEU A 103 7.34 -5.53 17.54
C LEU A 103 7.26 -4.00 17.40
N GLU A 104 7.48 -3.27 18.49
CA GLU A 104 7.55 -1.81 18.45
C GLU A 104 8.69 -1.33 17.54
N GLN A 105 9.90 -1.88 17.66
CA GLN A 105 11.02 -1.47 16.81
C GLN A 105 10.78 -1.82 15.33
N ILE A 106 10.14 -2.95 15.02
CA ILE A 106 9.75 -3.31 13.65
C ILE A 106 8.71 -2.33 13.12
N LEU A 107 7.71 -1.94 13.93
CA LEU A 107 6.74 -0.91 13.57
C LEU A 107 7.42 0.41 13.22
N LEU A 108 8.37 0.86 14.05
CA LEU A 108 9.02 2.16 13.93
C LEU A 108 10.07 2.25 12.82
N LYS A 109 10.85 1.19 12.61
CA LYS A 109 12.06 1.19 11.77
C LYS A 109 12.01 0.21 10.60
N GLY A 110 11.00 -0.65 10.54
CA GLY A 110 10.82 -1.62 9.47
C GLY A 110 10.50 -0.98 8.12
N ASN A 111 10.56 -1.79 7.07
CA ASN A 111 9.94 -1.42 5.79
C ASN A 111 8.41 -1.43 5.92
N GLN A 112 7.72 -0.88 4.91
CA GLN A 112 6.26 -0.75 4.92
C GLN A 112 5.55 -2.06 5.31
N GLU A 113 5.89 -3.19 4.68
CA GLU A 113 5.23 -4.46 4.98
C GLU A 113 5.48 -4.96 6.40
N SER A 114 6.71 -4.78 6.91
CA SER A 114 7.07 -5.20 8.27
C SER A 114 6.38 -4.33 9.30
N SER A 115 6.32 -3.01 9.06
CA SER A 115 5.63 -2.06 9.94
C SER A 115 4.13 -2.35 10.03
N VAL A 116 3.48 -2.65 8.91
CA VAL A 116 2.06 -3.04 8.88
C VAL A 116 1.83 -4.36 9.62
N ALA A 117 2.67 -5.37 9.37
CA ALA A 117 2.55 -6.64 10.08
C ALA A 117 2.72 -6.48 11.60
N ALA A 118 3.68 -5.65 12.03
CA ALA A 118 3.89 -5.36 13.44
C ALA A 118 2.72 -4.58 14.06
N LEU A 119 2.13 -3.63 13.33
CA LEU A 119 0.91 -2.93 13.75
C LEU A 119 -0.25 -3.93 13.96
N ASP A 120 -0.50 -4.80 12.98
CA ASP A 120 -1.53 -5.85 13.07
C ASP A 120 -1.34 -6.76 14.29
N ALA A 121 -0.10 -7.14 14.56
CA ALA A 121 0.24 -7.98 15.71
C ALA A 121 -0.03 -7.24 17.03
N LEU A 122 0.43 -5.99 17.17
CA LEU A 122 0.23 -5.18 18.37
C LEU A 122 -1.26 -4.92 18.65
N GLU A 123 -2.06 -4.64 17.63
CA GLU A 123 -3.51 -4.48 17.77
C GLU A 123 -4.19 -5.76 18.26
N LYS A 124 -3.81 -6.93 17.72
CA LYS A 124 -4.32 -8.22 18.21
C LYS A 124 -3.94 -8.46 19.67
N LEU A 125 -2.70 -8.10 20.05
CA LEU A 125 -2.24 -8.20 21.44
C LEU A 125 -3.03 -7.29 22.38
N GLN A 126 -3.48 -6.12 21.91
CA GLN A 126 -4.31 -5.18 22.70
C GLN A 126 -5.68 -5.76 23.07
N LEU A 127 -6.19 -6.72 22.29
CA LEU A 127 -7.49 -7.37 22.50
C LEU A 127 -7.40 -8.57 23.45
N ILE A 128 -6.19 -9.01 23.81
CA ILE A 128 -6.01 -10.13 24.73
C ILE A 128 -6.41 -9.70 26.14
N ASN A 129 -7.07 -10.61 26.87
CA ASN A 129 -7.46 -10.40 28.26
C ASN A 129 -6.25 -10.54 29.23
N ARG A 130 -5.21 -9.72 29.03
CA ARG A 130 -4.03 -9.60 29.88
C ARG A 130 -3.69 -8.12 30.06
N LEU A 131 -4.01 -7.60 31.24
CA LEU A 131 -3.92 -6.17 31.56
C LEU A 131 -2.50 -5.59 31.34
N GLU A 132 -1.47 -6.36 31.67
CA GLU A 132 -0.06 -5.96 31.48
C GLU A 132 0.30 -5.72 30.00
N ILE A 133 -0.12 -6.63 29.11
CA ILE A 133 0.12 -6.51 27.67
C ILE A 133 -0.65 -5.31 27.13
N LYS A 134 -1.92 -5.19 27.50
CA LYS A 134 -2.78 -4.09 27.09
C LYS A 134 -2.19 -2.73 27.45
N HIS A 135 -1.84 -2.51 28.72
CA HIS A 135 -1.26 -1.23 29.16
C HIS A 135 0.03 -0.87 28.42
N ARG A 136 0.88 -1.87 28.16
CA ARG A 136 2.13 -1.64 27.47
C ARG A 136 1.92 -1.27 26.00
N VAL A 137 1.04 -1.97 25.31
CA VAL A 137 0.67 -1.64 23.92
C VAL A 137 0.00 -0.26 23.85
N ASP A 138 -0.90 0.06 24.78
CA ASP A 138 -1.53 1.39 24.86
C ASP A 138 -0.48 2.51 25.02
N THR A 139 0.53 2.28 25.87
CA THR A 139 1.66 3.22 26.07
C THR A 139 2.51 3.37 24.80
N MET A 140 2.80 2.26 24.11
CA MET A 140 3.50 2.30 22.83
C MET A 140 2.72 3.11 21.79
N PHE A 141 1.40 2.94 21.75
CA PHE A 141 0.56 3.68 20.81
C PHE A 141 0.51 5.17 21.11
N ALA A 142 0.44 5.54 22.40
CA ALA A 142 0.48 6.93 22.83
C ALA A 142 1.81 7.62 22.45
N ASN A 143 2.94 6.94 22.65
CA ASN A 143 4.27 7.52 22.45
C ASN A 143 4.69 7.61 20.98
N ASN A 144 4.11 6.78 20.11
CA ASN A 144 4.56 6.62 18.72
C ASN A 144 3.52 7.04 17.68
N ARG A 145 2.65 7.99 18.03
CA ARG A 145 1.47 8.36 17.23
C ARG A 145 1.79 8.68 15.77
N ASP A 146 2.83 9.46 15.49
CA ASP A 146 3.18 9.86 14.12
C ASP A 146 3.66 8.66 13.26
N HIS A 147 4.38 7.72 13.85
CA HIS A 147 4.82 6.50 13.16
C HIS A 147 3.64 5.56 12.88
N ILE A 148 2.71 5.44 13.84
CA ILE A 148 1.48 4.66 13.67
C ILE A 148 0.60 5.26 12.60
N GLU A 149 0.39 6.57 12.64
CA GLU A 149 -0.36 7.31 11.61
C GLU A 149 0.23 7.04 10.21
N LYS A 150 1.55 7.13 10.07
CA LYS A 150 2.24 6.80 8.82
C LYS A 150 2.02 5.34 8.38
N ALA A 151 2.16 4.38 9.29
CA ALA A 151 1.97 2.96 8.98
C ALA A 151 0.52 2.66 8.54
N ILE A 152 -0.47 3.27 9.20
CA ILE A 152 -1.89 3.13 8.85
C ILE A 152 -2.16 3.71 7.45
N LEU A 153 -1.63 4.90 7.14
CA LEU A 153 -1.80 5.51 5.83
C LEU A 153 -1.15 4.69 4.71
N GLN A 154 0.04 4.14 4.95
CA GLN A 154 0.72 3.26 4.01
C GLN A 154 -0.04 1.94 3.79
N HIS A 155 -0.61 1.37 4.85
CA HIS A 155 -1.47 0.19 4.76
C HIS A 155 -2.72 0.50 3.94
N PHE A 156 -3.38 1.61 4.23
CA PHE A 156 -4.54 2.10 3.51
C PHE A 156 -4.27 2.26 2.00
N GLU A 157 -3.13 2.84 1.62
CA GLU A 157 -2.70 2.93 0.22
C GLU A 157 -2.42 1.56 -0.40
N SER A 158 -1.79 0.65 0.34
CA SER A 158 -1.52 -0.72 -0.15
C SER A 158 -2.81 -1.52 -0.42
N LEU A 159 -3.90 -1.18 0.27
CA LEU A 159 -5.23 -1.73 0.07
C LEU A 159 -5.99 -1.06 -1.08
N GLY A 160 -5.38 -0.10 -1.80
CA GLY A 160 -6.02 0.62 -2.92
C GLY A 160 -6.73 1.92 -2.52
N GLY A 161 -6.59 2.33 -1.26
CA GLY A 161 -7.04 3.65 -0.80
C GLY A 161 -6.18 4.75 -1.43
N LYS A 162 -6.73 5.94 -1.63
CA LYS A 162 -5.96 7.09 -2.12
C LYS A 162 -5.98 8.23 -1.11
N ILE A 163 -4.85 8.91 -0.97
CA ILE A 163 -4.69 10.03 -0.04
C ILE A 163 -4.55 11.31 -0.85
N GLN A 164 -5.42 12.29 -0.58
CA GLN A 164 -5.33 13.64 -1.13
C GLN A 164 -4.90 14.62 -0.05
N ARG A 165 -3.86 15.40 -0.33
CA ARG A 165 -3.34 16.44 0.57
C ARG A 165 -3.82 17.80 0.08
N HIS A 166 -4.60 18.50 0.90
CA HIS A 166 -5.01 19.86 0.57
C HIS A 166 -3.91 20.84 0.99
N GLY A 167 -3.22 21.44 0.01
CA GLY A 167 -2.30 22.55 0.24
C GLY A 167 -3.03 23.80 0.74
N THR A 168 -2.28 24.74 1.33
CA THR A 168 -2.80 26.03 1.79
C THR A 168 -3.37 26.80 0.59
N VAL A 169 -4.70 26.82 0.43
CA VAL A 169 -5.35 27.62 -0.61
C VAL A 169 -5.23 29.09 -0.20
N THR A 170 -4.50 29.88 -0.99
CA THR A 170 -4.42 31.33 -0.87
C THR A 170 -5.79 31.95 -1.14
N SER A 171 -6.51 32.20 -0.03
CA SER A 171 -7.59 33.14 0.28
C SER A 171 -8.55 33.78 -0.75
N THR A 172 -8.43 33.63 -2.07
CA THR A 172 -9.25 34.39 -3.04
C THR A 172 -10.30 33.58 -3.79
N GLN A 173 -10.33 32.25 -3.69
CA GLN A 173 -11.36 31.42 -4.30
C GLN A 173 -11.79 30.31 -3.33
N ARG A 174 -12.80 30.58 -2.48
CA ARG A 174 -13.47 29.53 -1.70
C ARG A 174 -14.71 29.07 -2.46
N GLY A 175 -14.63 27.92 -3.11
CA GLY A 175 -15.83 27.20 -3.55
C GLY A 175 -16.60 26.61 -2.36
N LEU A 176 -17.83 26.15 -2.60
CA LEU A 176 -18.64 25.47 -1.56
C LEU A 176 -17.92 24.22 -1.00
N PHE A 177 -17.11 23.56 -1.83
CA PHE A 177 -16.27 22.42 -1.45
C PHE A 177 -15.13 22.80 -0.49
N ASP A 178 -14.55 24.00 -0.62
CA ASP A 178 -13.42 24.46 0.24
C ASP A 178 -13.87 24.99 1.60
N ARG A 179 -15.18 25.24 1.80
CA ARG A 179 -15.71 25.68 3.10
C ARG A 179 -15.86 24.55 4.11
N VAL A 180 -15.79 23.30 3.66
CA VAL A 180 -15.92 22.11 4.51
C VAL A 180 -14.56 21.59 4.99
N PHE A 181 -13.48 21.88 4.26
CA PHE A 181 -12.16 21.31 4.53
C PHE A 181 -11.17 22.40 4.92
N ALA A 182 -10.63 22.33 6.14
CA ALA A 182 -9.60 23.27 6.57
C ALA A 182 -8.31 23.09 5.74
N PRO A 183 -7.60 24.17 5.40
CA PRO A 183 -6.31 24.08 4.72
C PRO A 183 -5.32 23.31 5.60
N SER A 184 -4.57 22.36 5.01
CA SER A 184 -3.61 21.42 5.63
C SER A 184 -4.09 20.02 6.03
N GLU A 185 -5.36 19.67 5.80
CA GLU A 185 -5.89 18.37 6.24
C GLU A 185 -6.03 17.32 5.12
N LEU A 186 -5.84 16.06 5.49
CA LEU A 186 -5.88 14.89 4.60
C LEU A 186 -7.33 14.51 4.26
N THR A 187 -7.57 14.20 3.00
CA THR A 187 -8.81 13.52 2.54
C THR A 187 -8.47 12.13 2.05
N LEU A 188 -9.20 11.13 2.56
CA LEU A 188 -9.04 9.73 2.22
C LEU A 188 -10.13 9.30 1.23
N LEU A 189 -9.73 8.62 0.17
CA LEU A 189 -10.63 8.13 -0.88
C LEU A 189 -10.68 6.61 -0.88
N ILE A 190 -11.88 6.06 -0.77
CA ILE A 190 -12.16 4.62 -0.76
C ILE A 190 -12.95 4.27 -2.04
N GLY A 191 -12.23 3.83 -3.06
CA GLY A 191 -12.79 3.43 -4.36
C GLY A 191 -13.21 1.97 -4.41
N GLY A 192 -13.73 1.53 -5.58
CA GLY A 192 -14.09 0.12 -5.81
C GLY A 192 -12.89 -0.84 -5.87
N GLU A 193 -11.69 -0.30 -6.06
CA GLU A 193 -10.42 -1.06 -5.98
C GLU A 193 -9.93 -1.27 -4.54
N TYR A 194 -10.61 -0.68 -3.54
CA TYR A 194 -10.23 -0.83 -2.15
C TYR A 194 -10.53 -2.25 -1.67
N LYS A 195 -9.50 -2.97 -1.23
CA LYS A 195 -9.56 -4.37 -0.78
C LYS A 195 -9.56 -4.52 0.74
N GLY A 196 -9.58 -3.39 1.47
CA GLY A 196 -9.57 -3.40 2.94
C GLY A 196 -10.90 -3.82 3.55
N THR A 197 -10.81 -4.26 4.79
CA THR A 197 -11.94 -4.66 5.64
C THR A 197 -12.47 -3.49 6.48
N GLN A 198 -13.57 -3.70 7.22
CA GLN A 198 -14.05 -2.72 8.20
C GLN A 198 -13.01 -2.45 9.29
N ALA A 199 -12.26 -3.49 9.71
CA ALA A 199 -11.18 -3.34 10.68
C ALA A 199 -10.07 -2.40 10.15
N ASP A 200 -9.75 -2.50 8.85
CA ASP A 200 -8.77 -1.60 8.22
C ASP A 200 -9.26 -0.14 8.18
N ILE A 201 -10.56 0.07 7.94
CA ILE A 201 -11.17 1.41 7.97
C ILE A 201 -11.20 1.95 9.40
N LEU A 202 -11.51 1.10 10.39
CA LEU A 202 -11.57 1.48 11.80
C LEU A 202 -10.19 1.93 12.34
N ARG A 203 -9.08 1.49 11.75
CA ARG A 203 -7.72 1.97 12.09
C ARG A 203 -7.53 3.44 11.82
N LEU A 204 -8.25 3.97 10.83
CA LEU A 204 -8.19 5.40 10.49
C LEU A 204 -8.56 6.28 11.67
N ARG A 205 -9.25 5.78 12.72
CA ARG A 205 -9.49 6.54 13.96
C ARG A 205 -8.23 7.17 14.58
N ASN A 206 -7.06 6.56 14.34
CA ASN A 206 -5.77 7.02 14.86
C ASN A 206 -5.02 7.99 13.91
N VAL A 207 -5.60 8.32 12.76
CA VAL A 207 -5.04 9.23 11.75
C VAL A 207 -5.69 10.60 11.90
N ARG A 208 -4.96 11.69 11.60
CA ARG A 208 -5.51 13.04 11.52
C ARG A 208 -5.91 13.37 10.09
N PHE A 209 -7.21 13.36 9.82
CA PHE A 209 -7.82 13.62 8.51
C PHE A 209 -9.21 14.20 8.72
N ASN A 210 -9.73 14.87 7.69
CA ASN A 210 -10.99 15.61 7.79
C ASN A 210 -12.11 15.02 6.95
N ALA A 211 -11.78 14.10 6.06
CA ALA A 211 -12.76 13.52 5.15
C ALA A 211 -12.45 12.09 4.76
N ILE A 212 -13.49 11.25 4.71
CA ILE A 212 -13.52 10.01 3.94
C ILE A 212 -14.56 10.18 2.84
N LEU A 213 -14.11 10.06 1.59
CA LEU A 213 -15.00 9.93 0.44
C LEU A 213 -14.97 8.47 0.00
N HIS A 214 -16.10 7.77 0.11
CA HIS A 214 -16.18 6.35 -0.26
C HIS A 214 -17.22 6.12 -1.36
N ARG A 215 -17.02 5.10 -2.19
CA ARG A 215 -18.04 4.68 -3.17
C ARG A 215 -19.10 3.80 -2.49
N SER A 216 -20.33 3.77 -3.01
CA SER A 216 -21.41 2.87 -2.56
C SER A 216 -21.03 1.40 -2.57
N THR A 217 -20.09 1.00 -3.44
CA THR A 217 -19.54 -0.35 -3.51
C THR A 217 -18.79 -0.75 -2.24
N VAL A 218 -18.29 0.22 -1.48
CA VAL A 218 -17.63 0.00 -0.19
C VAL A 218 -18.51 0.60 0.90
N LYS A 219 -19.24 -0.27 1.59
CA LYS A 219 -20.04 0.13 2.75
C LYS A 219 -19.11 0.36 3.93
N ILE A 220 -19.30 1.46 4.63
CA ILE A 220 -18.75 1.68 5.98
C ILE A 220 -19.94 1.45 6.91
N ASP A 221 -19.83 0.49 7.81
CA ASP A 221 -20.94 0.20 8.72
C ASP A 221 -21.13 1.29 9.77
N ASP A 222 -22.34 1.33 10.36
CA ASP A 222 -22.74 2.38 11.31
C ASP A 222 -21.85 2.39 12.56
N GLU A 223 -21.38 1.22 13.02
CA GLU A 223 -20.48 1.11 14.18
C GLU A 223 -19.13 1.75 13.88
N THR A 224 -18.52 1.40 12.75
CA THR A 224 -17.25 1.96 12.29
C THR A 224 -17.37 3.46 12.10
N GLN A 225 -18.45 3.92 11.45
CA GLN A 225 -18.71 5.34 11.27
C GLN A 225 -18.84 6.08 12.60
N GLN A 226 -19.57 5.53 13.58
CA GLN A 226 -19.70 6.12 14.90
C GLN A 226 -18.35 6.24 15.62
N VAL A 227 -17.53 5.17 15.62
CA VAL A 227 -16.22 5.19 16.28
C VAL A 227 -15.28 6.20 15.61
N LEU A 228 -15.30 6.29 14.28
CA LEU A 228 -14.50 7.28 13.54
C LEU A 228 -14.90 8.71 13.88
N LEU A 229 -16.20 9.01 13.93
CA LEU A 229 -16.72 10.34 14.28
C LEU A 229 -16.45 10.70 15.75
N GLN A 230 -16.52 9.73 16.67
CA GLN A 230 -16.16 9.94 18.08
C GLN A 230 -14.68 10.27 18.25
N SER A 231 -13.82 9.57 17.51
CA SER A 231 -12.36 9.77 17.58
C SER A 231 -11.91 11.03 16.84
N ASN A 232 -12.67 11.44 15.81
CA ASN A 232 -12.39 12.60 14.97
C ASN A 232 -13.68 13.43 14.78
N PRO A 233 -14.07 14.30 15.74
CA PRO A 233 -15.34 15.03 15.69
C PRO A 233 -15.53 15.96 14.48
N HIS A 234 -14.44 16.36 13.82
CA HIS A 234 -14.48 17.19 12.60
C HIS A 234 -14.53 16.37 11.31
N LEU A 235 -14.55 15.05 11.41
CA LEU A 235 -14.54 14.16 10.26
C LEU A 235 -15.86 14.22 9.49
N VAL A 236 -15.76 14.41 8.19
CA VAL A 236 -16.86 14.25 7.24
C VAL A 236 -16.75 12.90 6.54
N ILE A 237 -17.76 12.05 6.67
CA ILE A 237 -17.87 10.79 5.91
C ILE A 237 -18.95 11.00 4.85
N ALA A 238 -18.59 10.87 3.58
CA ALA A 238 -19.51 11.08 2.48
C ALA A 238 -19.39 9.96 1.43
N GLN A 239 -20.54 9.37 1.09
CA GLN A 239 -20.63 8.46 -0.05
C GLN A 239 -20.67 9.27 -1.36
N ARG A 240 -19.75 8.99 -2.27
CA ARG A 240 -19.61 9.66 -3.58
C ARG A 240 -19.36 8.64 -4.67
N ASP A 241 -20.38 8.34 -5.46
CA ASP A 241 -20.30 7.38 -6.56
C ASP A 241 -19.85 7.99 -7.89
N VAL A 242 -19.95 9.31 -8.01
CA VAL A 242 -19.73 10.03 -9.26
C VAL A 242 -18.70 11.12 -9.03
N TYR A 243 -17.65 11.06 -9.85
CA TYR A 243 -16.57 12.04 -9.88
C TYR A 243 -16.27 12.38 -11.32
N LEU A 244 -16.42 13.66 -11.67
CA LEU A 244 -16.18 14.15 -13.02
C LEU A 244 -14.71 14.57 -13.21
N GLY A 245 -14.03 15.03 -12.17
CA GLY A 245 -12.64 15.49 -12.26
C GLY A 245 -12.46 16.96 -12.58
N ILE A 246 -13.42 17.80 -12.21
CA ILE A 246 -13.34 19.26 -12.40
C ILE A 246 -13.35 19.98 -11.05
N ARG A 247 -12.60 21.08 -10.96
CA ARG A 247 -12.89 22.16 -10.01
C ARG A 247 -13.57 23.28 -10.79
N PHE A 248 -14.47 23.98 -10.12
CA PHE A 248 -15.18 25.09 -10.73
C PHE A 248 -15.47 26.18 -9.73
N GLY A 249 -15.62 27.40 -10.24
CA GLY A 249 -15.99 28.60 -9.51
C GLY A 249 -16.94 29.44 -10.35
N GLY A 250 -17.53 30.46 -9.74
CA GLY A 250 -18.43 31.36 -10.45
C GLY A 250 -19.27 32.20 -9.48
N ALA A 251 -19.48 33.46 -9.84
CA ALA A 251 -20.44 34.35 -9.19
C ALA A 251 -21.52 34.67 -10.24
N GLY A 252 -22.64 33.93 -10.21
CA GLY A 252 -23.72 34.05 -11.20
C GLY A 252 -24.45 32.72 -11.46
N MET A 253 -25.09 32.60 -12.62
CA MET A 253 -25.85 31.41 -13.05
C MET A 253 -24.99 30.29 -13.69
N GLY A 254 -23.70 30.54 -13.94
CA GLY A 254 -22.79 29.62 -14.62
C GLY A 254 -21.81 28.89 -13.72
N VAL A 255 -21.33 27.73 -14.17
CA VAL A 255 -20.24 26.95 -13.54
C VAL A 255 -19.02 27.03 -14.46
N VAL A 256 -18.05 27.87 -14.09
CA VAL A 256 -16.81 28.01 -14.85
C VAL A 256 -15.78 27.02 -14.31
N ILE A 257 -15.27 26.16 -15.19
CA ILE A 257 -14.23 25.19 -14.86
C ILE A 257 -12.95 25.95 -14.56
N THR A 258 -12.42 25.81 -13.35
CA THR A 258 -11.19 26.46 -12.90
C THR A 258 -9.99 25.54 -12.97
N ASP A 259 -10.21 24.23 -12.91
CA ASP A 259 -9.16 23.22 -12.99
C ASP A 259 -9.73 21.88 -13.47
N VAL A 260 -8.91 21.09 -14.17
CA VAL A 260 -9.27 19.76 -14.64
C VAL A 260 -8.22 18.76 -14.16
N THR A 261 -8.66 17.78 -13.39
CA THR A 261 -7.77 16.75 -12.85
C THR A 261 -7.26 15.85 -13.98
N PRO A 262 -5.95 15.66 -14.14
CA PRO A 262 -5.40 14.78 -15.16
C PRO A 262 -5.92 13.34 -15.05
N ASN A 263 -6.11 12.66 -16.19
CA ASN A 263 -6.62 11.29 -16.28
C ASN A 263 -7.99 11.09 -15.61
N SER A 264 -8.85 12.10 -15.68
CA SER A 264 -10.23 12.05 -15.20
C SER A 264 -11.23 12.01 -16.34
N SER A 265 -12.49 11.67 -16.05
CA SER A 265 -13.59 11.68 -17.04
C SER A 265 -13.72 13.03 -17.76
N ALA A 266 -13.48 14.14 -17.06
CA ALA A 266 -13.46 15.48 -17.64
C ALA A 266 -12.28 15.72 -18.59
N SER A 267 -11.09 15.28 -18.20
CA SER A 267 -9.89 15.34 -19.04
C SER A 267 -10.08 14.50 -20.30
N ASP A 268 -10.60 13.28 -20.16
CA ASP A 268 -10.87 12.36 -21.27
C ASP A 268 -11.97 12.90 -22.21
N ALA A 269 -12.91 13.68 -21.67
CA ALA A 269 -13.93 14.39 -22.44
C ALA A 269 -13.42 15.69 -23.10
N GLY A 270 -12.18 16.11 -22.85
CA GLY A 270 -11.58 17.32 -23.43
C GLY A 270 -12.10 18.63 -22.82
N LEU A 271 -12.57 18.59 -21.57
CA LEU A 271 -12.86 19.80 -20.81
C LEU A 271 -11.56 20.51 -20.44
N LEU A 272 -11.59 21.85 -20.45
CA LEU A 272 -10.44 22.70 -20.17
C LEU A 272 -10.78 23.72 -19.08
N PRO A 273 -9.79 24.17 -18.28
CA PRO A 273 -9.95 25.37 -17.48
C PRO A 273 -10.37 26.55 -18.35
N GLY A 274 -11.39 27.28 -17.91
CA GLY A 274 -12.01 28.39 -18.65
C GLY A 274 -13.33 28.02 -19.33
N ASP A 275 -13.61 26.72 -19.57
CA ASP A 275 -14.91 26.29 -20.11
C ASP A 275 -16.03 26.65 -19.11
N GLU A 276 -17.13 27.21 -19.61
CA GLU A 276 -18.32 27.48 -18.81
C GLU A 276 -19.40 26.44 -19.11
N ILE A 277 -19.79 25.67 -18.10
CA ILE A 277 -20.91 24.73 -18.21
C ILE A 277 -22.20 25.54 -18.15
N ILE A 278 -23.07 25.36 -19.15
CA ILE A 278 -24.37 26.04 -19.25
C ILE A 278 -25.56 25.07 -19.23
N THR A 279 -25.33 23.81 -19.59
CA THR A 279 -26.36 22.76 -19.56
C THR A 279 -25.76 21.42 -19.18
N TYR A 280 -26.58 20.56 -18.57
CA TYR A 280 -26.25 19.17 -18.29
C TYR A 280 -27.44 18.26 -18.61
N ASP A 281 -27.21 17.29 -19.47
CA ASP A 281 -28.22 16.46 -20.13
C ASP A 281 -29.33 17.31 -20.80
N SER A 282 -30.51 17.36 -20.19
CA SER A 282 -31.65 18.15 -20.66
C SER A 282 -31.98 19.31 -19.72
N PHE A 283 -31.10 19.62 -18.76
CA PHE A 283 -31.29 20.67 -17.77
C PHE A 283 -30.42 21.88 -18.08
N GLU A 284 -31.02 23.06 -17.94
CA GLU A 284 -30.26 24.32 -17.88
C GLU A 284 -29.58 24.45 -16.52
N LEU A 285 -28.33 24.88 -16.55
CA LEU A 285 -27.60 25.18 -15.33
C LEU A 285 -28.01 26.56 -14.82
N THR A 286 -28.73 26.58 -13.70
CA THR A 286 -29.09 27.81 -13.00
C THR A 286 -28.25 28.04 -11.75
N GLU A 287 -27.83 26.96 -11.09
CA GLU A 287 -27.04 26.99 -9.87
C GLU A 287 -26.03 25.83 -9.79
N ALA A 288 -24.81 26.14 -9.33
CA ALA A 288 -23.75 25.17 -9.13
C ALA A 288 -24.12 24.03 -8.16
N LYS A 289 -24.98 24.32 -7.17
CA LYS A 289 -25.44 23.31 -6.21
C LYS A 289 -26.33 22.27 -6.88
N ALA A 290 -27.28 22.70 -7.72
CA ALA A 290 -28.20 21.79 -8.43
C ALA A 290 -27.44 20.81 -9.33
N PHE A 291 -26.39 21.27 -10.01
CA PHE A 291 -25.51 20.41 -10.80
C PHE A 291 -24.75 19.40 -9.95
N THR A 292 -24.22 19.83 -8.80
CA THR A 292 -23.51 18.94 -7.88
C THR A 292 -24.44 17.85 -7.32
N ASP A 293 -25.64 18.23 -6.86
CA ASP A 293 -26.64 17.30 -6.34
C ASP A 293 -27.09 16.31 -7.44
N TYR A 294 -27.28 16.81 -8.67
CA TYR A 294 -27.61 15.99 -9.83
C TYR A 294 -26.53 14.94 -10.10
N LEU A 295 -25.26 15.33 -10.13
CA LEU A 295 -24.14 14.40 -10.32
C LEU A 295 -24.08 13.35 -9.21
N GLN A 296 -24.27 13.76 -7.95
CA GLN A 296 -24.26 12.84 -6.80
C GLN A 296 -25.41 11.83 -6.84
N SER A 297 -26.53 12.15 -7.49
CA SER A 297 -27.64 11.21 -7.69
C SER A 297 -27.37 10.12 -8.73
N LYS A 298 -26.28 10.21 -9.51
CA LYS A 298 -25.95 9.25 -10.56
C LYS A 298 -25.06 8.14 -10.02
N ASN A 299 -24.96 7.07 -10.81
CA ASN A 299 -24.02 5.98 -10.56
C ASN A 299 -22.76 6.16 -11.41
N ALA A 300 -21.65 5.57 -10.96
CA ALA A 300 -20.44 5.49 -11.79
C ALA A 300 -20.72 4.85 -13.15
N GLY A 301 -20.05 5.35 -14.19
CA GLY A 301 -20.27 4.93 -15.58
C GLY A 301 -21.47 5.62 -16.25
N TYR A 302 -22.22 6.45 -15.53
CA TYR A 302 -23.22 7.32 -16.14
C TYR A 302 -22.58 8.25 -17.16
N LYS A 303 -23.14 8.27 -18.38
CA LYS A 303 -22.72 9.19 -19.44
C LYS A 303 -23.48 10.51 -19.28
N LEU A 304 -22.79 11.50 -18.74
CA LEU A 304 -23.27 12.87 -18.62
C LEU A 304 -23.02 13.63 -19.93
N LYS A 305 -24.04 14.26 -20.49
CA LYS A 305 -23.87 15.21 -21.59
C LYS A 305 -23.74 16.63 -21.02
N LEU A 306 -22.73 17.38 -21.43
CA LEU A 306 -22.55 18.78 -21.03
C LEU A 306 -22.67 19.69 -22.25
N GLY A 307 -23.37 20.80 -22.10
CA GLY A 307 -23.22 21.94 -23.00
C GLY A 307 -22.30 22.96 -22.36
N ILE A 308 -21.24 23.34 -23.09
CA ILE A 308 -20.23 24.29 -22.64
C ILE A 308 -20.15 25.49 -23.60
N ILE A 309 -19.72 26.61 -23.06
CA ILE A 309 -19.22 27.77 -23.80
C ILE A 309 -17.70 27.79 -23.64
N ARG A 310 -17.00 28.05 -24.74
CA ARG A 310 -15.54 28.12 -24.83
C ARG A 310 -15.10 29.35 -25.59
#